data_AF-A0A3M2G7B9-F1
#
_entry.id   AF-A0A3M2G7B9-F1
#
_cell.length_a   1.000
_cell.length_b   1.000
_cell.length_c   1.000
_cell.angle_alpha   90.00
_cell.angle_beta   90.00
_cell.angle_gamma   90.00
#
_symmetry.space_group_name_H-M   'P 1'
#
loop_
_entity.id
_entity.type
_entity.pdbx_description
1 polymer ?
#
loop_
_entity_poly.entity_id
_entity_poly.type
_entity_poly.pdbx_seq_one_letter_code
_entity_poly.pdbx_strand_id
1 'polypeptide(L)'
;MNQEVQLILDRWGFIKPQTLALRAEVSPRAVDDLIQLGLFDPFLVKIDGALFLLPEALNHLQEIKATQKMEPYITPRAKHQRHQRWKRRWRRVRRYMEIMFVPAFIISAFLVVGFLLR
;
A
#
# COMPACT_ATOMS: atom_id res chain seq x y z
N MET A 1 20.01 14.85 -2.71
CA MET A 1 19.23 15.24 -1.51
C MET A 1 19.70 16.65 -1.16
N ASN A 2 18.83 17.66 -1.30
CA ASN A 2 19.21 19.06 -1.08
C ASN A 2 19.56 19.30 0.39
N GLN A 3 20.61 20.08 0.66
CA GLN A 3 21.07 20.40 2.02
C GLN A 3 19.97 21.06 2.87
N GLU A 4 19.06 21.81 2.24
CA GLU A 4 17.90 22.43 2.89
C GLU A 4 16.91 21.40 3.44
N VAL A 5 16.68 20.31 2.70
CA VAL A 5 15.81 19.22 3.14
C VAL A 5 16.42 18.50 4.33
N GLN A 6 17.75 18.29 4.34
CA GLN A 6 18.45 17.69 5.48
C GLN A 6 18.33 18.56 6.73
N LEU A 7 18.47 19.89 6.60
CA LEU A 7 18.28 20.85 7.69
C LEU A 7 16.85 20.83 8.26
N ILE A 8 15.83 20.72 7.41
CA ILE A 8 14.44 20.60 7.85
C ILE A 8 14.22 19.26 8.55
N LEU A 9 14.76 18.16 8.01
CA LEU A 9 14.68 16.85 8.62
C LEU A 9 15.30 16.83 10.02
N ASP A 10 16.49 17.41 10.17
CA ASP A 10 17.21 17.46 11.44
C ASP A 10 16.53 18.42 12.45
N ARG A 11 16.01 19.57 11.98
CA ARG A 11 15.33 20.58 12.83
C ARG A 11 14.00 20.09 13.39
N TRP A 12 13.24 19.33 12.61
CA TRP A 12 11.92 18.82 13.01
C TRP A 12 11.98 17.38 13.55
N GLY A 13 13.19 16.79 13.60
CA GLY A 13 13.41 15.48 14.19
C GLY A 13 12.87 14.31 13.37
N PHE A 14 12.70 14.46 12.06
CA PHE A 14 12.19 13.41 11.20
C PHE A 14 13.09 12.17 11.22
N ILE A 15 12.47 11.01 11.44
CA ILE A 15 13.16 9.74 11.63
C ILE A 15 12.90 8.84 10.43
N LYS A 16 13.94 8.21 9.90
CA LYS A 16 13.76 7.17 8.87
C LYS A 16 13.12 5.92 9.50
N PRO A 17 12.26 5.16 8.79
CA PRO A 17 11.65 3.93 9.30
C PRO A 17 12.64 2.94 9.92
N GLN A 18 13.83 2.80 9.31
CA GLN A 18 14.91 1.94 9.81
C GLN A 18 15.47 2.43 11.15
N THR A 19 15.67 3.73 11.29
CA THR A 19 16.14 4.35 12.55
C THR A 19 15.07 4.26 13.63
N LEU A 20 13.80 4.39 13.27
CA LEU A 20 12.68 4.19 14.19
C LEU A 20 12.65 2.75 14.72
N ALA A 21 12.82 1.77 13.84
CA ALA A 21 12.85 0.36 14.20
C ALA A 21 13.96 0.05 15.20
N LEU A 22 15.16 0.59 14.97
CA LEU A 22 16.30 0.45 15.88
C LEU A 22 16.01 1.07 17.25
N ARG A 23 15.47 2.29 17.30
CA ARG A 23 15.15 2.99 18.55
C ARG A 23 14.04 2.33 19.36
N ALA A 24 13.08 1.70 18.70
CA ALA A 24 11.99 0.98 19.35
C ALA A 24 12.33 -0.49 19.66
N GLU A 25 13.53 -0.95 19.30
CA GLU A 25 13.97 -2.34 19.42
C GLU A 25 12.99 -3.31 18.75
N VAL A 26 12.54 -2.96 17.54
CA VAL A 26 11.65 -3.81 16.72
C VAL A 26 12.30 -4.13 15.38
N SER A 27 11.84 -5.20 14.73
CA SER A 27 12.30 -5.54 13.39
C SER A 27 11.94 -4.41 12.40
N PRO A 28 12.84 -4.00 11.50
CA PRO A 28 12.52 -3.04 10.43
C PRO A 28 11.31 -3.46 9.60
N ARG A 29 11.13 -4.78 9.38
CA ARG A 29 9.97 -5.32 8.68
C ARG A 29 8.66 -5.05 9.41
N ALA A 30 8.65 -5.05 10.74
CA ALA A 30 7.46 -4.75 11.52
C ALA A 30 7.03 -3.30 11.31
N VAL A 31 7.99 -2.37 11.23
CA VAL A 31 7.69 -0.96 10.91
C VAL A 31 7.15 -0.83 9.49
N ASP A 32 7.75 -1.51 8.52
CA ASP A 32 7.25 -1.52 7.13
C ASP A 32 5.82 -2.09 7.04
N ASP A 33 5.53 -3.16 7.78
CA ASP A 33 4.20 -3.77 7.82
C ASP A 33 3.18 -2.81 8.46
N LEU A 34 3.52 -2.14 9.56
CA LEU A 34 2.66 -1.15 10.20
C LEU A 34 2.39 0.06 9.28
N ILE A 35 3.39 0.51 8.52
CA ILE A 35 3.24 1.53 7.49
C ILE A 35 2.30 1.04 6.38
N GLN A 36 2.48 -0.19 5.89
CA GLN A 36 1.59 -0.76 4.86
C GLN A 36 0.15 -0.95 5.34
N LEU A 37 -0.05 -1.15 6.65
CA LEU A 37 -1.36 -1.25 7.27
C LEU A 37 -2.01 0.12 7.52
N GLY A 38 -1.29 1.22 7.29
CA GLY A 38 -1.78 2.59 7.53
C GLY A 38 -1.78 2.99 9.00
N LEU A 39 -1.12 2.23 9.88
CA LEU A 39 -1.08 2.53 11.33
C LEU A 39 -0.15 3.69 11.67
N PHE A 40 0.70 4.09 10.73
CA PHE A 40 1.58 5.26 10.84
C PHE A 40 1.18 6.44 9.96
N ASP A 41 0.07 6.36 9.23
CA ASP A 41 -0.39 7.44 8.32
C ASP A 41 -0.38 8.85 8.94
N PRO A 42 -0.83 9.08 10.20
CA PRO A 42 -0.79 10.42 10.79
C PRO A 42 0.63 10.94 11.07
N PHE A 43 1.64 10.07 11.09
CA PHE A 43 3.03 10.42 11.38
C PHE A 43 3.95 10.28 10.17
N LEU A 44 3.44 9.82 9.04
CA LEU A 44 4.22 9.49 7.85
C LEU A 44 4.25 10.68 6.89
N VAL A 45 5.46 11.13 6.55
CA VAL A 45 5.70 12.20 5.59
C VAL A 45 6.59 11.68 4.48
N LYS A 46 6.20 11.96 3.23
CA LYS A 46 6.97 11.59 2.06
C LYS A 46 7.66 12.83 1.49
N ILE A 47 8.99 12.82 1.48
CA ILE A 47 9.83 13.93 0.98
C ILE A 47 10.78 13.35 -0.08
N ASP A 48 10.77 13.92 -1.28
CA ASP A 48 11.61 13.50 -2.42
C ASP A 48 11.56 11.99 -2.72
N GLY A 49 10.39 11.38 -2.53
CA GLY A 49 10.21 9.94 -2.75
C GLY A 49 10.62 9.05 -1.56
N ALA A 50 11.32 9.59 -0.57
CA ALA A 50 11.69 8.89 0.66
C ALA A 50 10.61 9.07 1.75
N LEU A 51 10.46 8.04 2.58
CA LEU A 51 9.53 8.03 3.70
C LEU A 51 10.25 8.44 4.99
N PHE A 52 9.64 9.36 5.71
CA PHE A 52 10.08 9.86 7.01
C PHE A 52 8.91 9.79 7.99
N LEU A 53 9.24 9.61 9.26
CA LEU A 53 8.28 9.55 10.35
C LEU A 53 8.55 10.71 11.30
N LEU A 54 7.47 11.31 11.80
CA LEU A 54 7.56 12.27 12.88
C LEU A 54 8.11 11.61 14.16
N PRO A 55 8.80 12.35 15.04
CA PRO A 55 9.30 11.84 16.32
C PRO A 55 8.23 11.10 17.15
N GLU A 56 6.98 11.59 17.09
CA GLU A 56 5.81 11.05 17.78
C GLU A 56 5.49 9.61 17.35
N ALA A 57 5.92 9.19 16.16
CA ALA A 57 5.80 7.81 15.72
C ALA A 57 6.54 6.83 16.65
N LEU A 58 7.61 7.27 17.32
CA LEU A 58 8.34 6.43 18.27
C LEU A 58 7.48 6.12 19.50
N ASN A 59 6.84 7.15 20.06
CA ASN A 59 5.94 6.99 21.20
C ASN A 59 4.75 6.11 20.82
N HIS A 60 4.17 6.33 19.63
CA HIS A 60 3.08 5.51 19.14
C HIS A 60 3.49 4.04 18.91
N LEU A 61 4.69 3.80 18.40
CA LEU A 61 5.23 2.44 18.24
C LEU A 61 5.46 1.75 19.60
N GLN A 62 5.94 2.50 20.59
CA GLN A 62 6.09 2.00 21.96
C GLN A 62 4.74 1.71 22.62
N GLU A 63 3.73 2.55 22.38
CA GLU A 63 2.35 2.28 22.81
C GLU A 63 1.80 1.00 22.17
N ILE A 64 1.99 0.81 20.86
CA ILE A 64 1.59 -0.42 20.15
C ILE A 64 2.31 -1.65 20.73
N LYS A 65 3.61 -1.52 21.05
CA LYS A 65 4.42 -2.57 21.68
C LYS A 65 3.90 -2.89 23.09
N ALA A 66 3.64 -1.86 23.90
CA ALA A 66 3.15 -1.99 25.27
C ALA A 66 1.71 -2.52 25.35
N THR A 67 0.86 -2.18 24.39
CA THR A 67 -0.54 -2.66 24.36
C THR A 67 -0.70 -4.10 23.91
N GLN A 68 0.35 -4.74 23.38
CA GLN A 68 0.50 -6.20 23.21
C GLN A 68 -0.77 -6.99 22.82
N LYS A 69 -1.63 -6.42 21.94
CA LYS A 69 -2.57 -7.17 21.10
C LYS A 69 -1.82 -7.81 19.91
N MET A 70 -0.71 -8.50 20.19
CA MET A 70 0.18 -9.12 19.20
C MET A 70 -0.05 -10.63 19.00
N GLU A 71 -1.09 -11.22 19.58
CA GLU A 71 -1.67 -12.48 19.11
C GLU A 71 -2.97 -12.13 18.36
N PRO A 72 -3.16 -12.33 17.03
CA PRO A 72 -2.37 -13.07 16.04
C PRO A 72 -2.30 -12.35 14.66
N TYR A 73 -1.75 -11.13 14.55
CA TYR A 73 -1.57 -10.49 13.22
C TYR A 73 -0.37 -11.04 12.42
N ILE A 74 0.47 -11.84 13.08
CA ILE A 74 1.62 -12.56 12.49
C ILE A 74 1.19 -13.86 11.77
N THR A 75 -0.09 -14.24 11.83
CA THR A 75 -0.53 -15.44 11.10
C THR A 75 -0.70 -15.19 9.60
N PRO A 76 -0.41 -16.17 8.73
CA PRO A 76 -0.57 -16.09 7.26
C PRO A 76 -2.00 -15.72 6.77
N ARG A 77 -2.96 -15.53 7.68
CA ARG A 77 -4.31 -15.02 7.42
C ARG A 77 -4.34 -13.59 6.89
N ALA A 78 -3.44 -12.69 7.32
CA ALA A 78 -3.42 -11.31 6.79
C ALA A 78 -3.07 -11.26 5.28
N LYS A 79 -2.12 -12.12 4.86
CA LYS A 79 -1.77 -12.34 3.44
C LYS A 79 -2.94 -12.91 2.65
N HIS A 80 -3.70 -13.84 3.24
CA HIS A 80 -4.87 -14.44 2.60
C HIS A 80 -6.03 -13.45 2.43
N GLN A 81 -6.26 -12.55 3.40
CA GLN A 81 -7.27 -11.49 3.26
C GLN A 81 -6.94 -10.48 2.15
N ARG A 82 -5.66 -10.12 1.96
CA ARG A 82 -5.23 -9.21 0.87
C ARG A 82 -5.43 -9.85 -0.51
N HIS A 83 -5.13 -11.14 -0.66
CA HIS A 83 -5.39 -11.89 -1.89
C HIS A 83 -6.90 -12.02 -2.16
N GLN A 84 -7.74 -12.20 -1.14
CA GLN A 84 -9.20 -12.22 -1.31
C GLN A 84 -9.78 -10.86 -1.70
N ARG A 85 -9.28 -9.73 -1.16
CA ARG A 85 -9.72 -8.38 -1.58
C ARG A 85 -9.32 -8.06 -3.02
N TRP A 86 -8.10 -8.40 -3.44
CA TRP A 86 -7.67 -8.29 -4.84
C TRP A 86 -8.53 -9.16 -5.76
N LYS A 87 -8.76 -10.43 -5.42
CA LYS A 87 -9.55 -11.38 -6.23
C LYS A 87 -11.04 -11.03 -6.34
N ARG A 88 -11.58 -10.24 -5.41
CA ARG A 88 -12.95 -9.66 -5.51
C ARG A 88 -12.99 -8.42 -6.41
N ARG A 89 -11.95 -7.58 -6.39
CA ARG A 89 -11.86 -6.39 -7.26
C ARG A 89 -11.71 -6.77 -8.74
N TRP A 90 -10.88 -7.78 -9.03
CA TRP A 90 -10.67 -8.31 -10.38
C TRP A 90 -11.91 -8.98 -11.00
N ARG A 91 -12.81 -9.56 -10.20
CA ARG A 91 -14.07 -10.13 -10.72
C ARG A 91 -15.04 -9.07 -11.25
N ARG A 92 -15.04 -7.85 -10.69
CA ARG A 92 -15.80 -6.74 -11.26
C ARG A 92 -15.19 -6.26 -12.58
N VAL A 93 -13.87 -6.08 -12.61
CA VAL A 93 -13.16 -5.67 -13.84
C VAL A 93 -13.34 -6.68 -14.97
N ARG A 94 -13.33 -7.98 -14.68
CA ARG A 94 -13.56 -9.02 -15.69
C ARG A 94 -14.97 -8.96 -16.29
N ARG A 95 -16.01 -8.75 -15.49
CA ARG A 95 -17.37 -8.54 -16.01
C ARG A 95 -17.48 -7.28 -16.87
N TYR A 96 -16.79 -6.21 -16.51
CA TYR A 96 -16.74 -4.99 -17.33
C TYR A 96 -16.04 -5.21 -18.67
N MET A 97 -14.95 -5.99 -18.72
CA MET A 97 -14.30 -6.32 -19.98
C MET A 97 -15.16 -7.22 -20.88
N GLU A 98 -15.88 -8.20 -20.31
CA GLU A 98 -16.79 -9.05 -21.10
C GLU A 98 -17.97 -8.26 -21.70
N ILE A 99 -18.53 -7.28 -20.99
CA ILE A 99 -19.67 -6.49 -21.48
C ILE A 99 -19.29 -5.55 -22.63
N MET A 100 -18.07 -5.00 -22.67
CA MET A 100 -17.68 -4.09 -23.76
C MET A 100 -17.12 -4.81 -25.00
N PHE A 101 -16.36 -5.90 -24.83
CA PHE A 101 -15.64 -6.51 -25.96
C PHE A 101 -16.50 -7.47 -26.80
N VAL A 102 -17.43 -8.19 -26.17
CA VAL A 102 -18.25 -9.19 -26.87
C VAL A 102 -19.22 -8.58 -27.90
N PRO A 103 -20.00 -7.53 -27.59
CA PRO A 103 -20.91 -6.96 -28.59
C PRO A 103 -20.17 -6.26 -29.74
N ALA A 104 -19.02 -5.62 -29.47
CA ALA A 104 -18.21 -4.96 -30.50
C ALA A 104 -17.62 -5.97 -31.51
N PHE A 105 -17.20 -7.15 -31.05
CA PHE A 105 -16.66 -8.20 -31.92
C PHE A 105 -17.75 -8.81 -32.81
N ILE A 106 -18.95 -9.03 -32.28
CA ILE A 106 -20.10 -9.54 -33.04
C ILE A 106 -20.50 -8.54 -34.13
N ILE A 107 -20.67 -7.26 -33.79
CA ILE A 107 -21.04 -6.22 -34.78
C ILE A 107 -19.99 -6.10 -35.88
N SER A 108 -18.70 -6.12 -35.52
CA SER A 108 -17.59 -6.07 -36.49
C SER A 108 -17.58 -7.29 -37.42
N ALA A 109 -17.84 -8.49 -36.89
CA ALA A 109 -17.93 -9.70 -37.70
C ALA A 109 -19.11 -9.66 -38.68
N PHE A 110 -20.27 -9.17 -38.25
CA PHE A 110 -21.44 -9.01 -39.13
C PHE A 110 -21.21 -7.97 -40.23
N LEU A 111 -20.51 -6.86 -39.94
CA LEU A 111 -20.14 -5.87 -40.95
C LEU A 111 -19.19 -6.44 -42.01
N VAL A 112 -18.20 -7.23 -41.61
CA VAL A 112 -17.25 -7.86 -42.55
C VAL A 112 -17.94 -8.90 -43.43
N VAL A 113 -18.81 -9.74 -42.86
CA VAL A 113 -19.55 -10.76 -43.63
C VAL A 113 -20.55 -10.10 -44.58
N GLY A 114 -21.25 -9.05 -44.13
CA GLY A 114 -22.16 -8.27 -44.99
C GLY A 114 -21.45 -7.55 -46.13
N PHE A 115 -20.17 -7.17 -45.95
CA PHE A 115 -19.34 -6.57 -47.00
C PHE A 115 -18.82 -7.61 -48.00
N LEU A 116 -18.48 -8.82 -47.56
CA LEU A 116 -17.98 -9.90 -48.45
C LEU A 116 -19.05 -10.54 -49.34
N LEU A 117 -20.33 -10.41 -48.96
CA LEU A 117 -21.48 -10.93 -49.71
C LEU A 117 -22.10 -9.90 -50.68
N ARG A 118 -21.53 -8.69 -50.77
CA ARG A 118 -21.97 -7.60 -51.66
C ARG A 118 -20.96 -7.38 -52.78
#